data_AF-A0A4Y2BYG5-F1
#
_entry.id   AF-A0A4Y2BYG5-F1
#
_cell.length_a   1.000
_cell.length_b   1.000
_cell.length_c   1.000
_cell.angle_alpha   90.00
_cell.angle_beta   90.00
_cell.angle_gamma   90.00
#
_symmetry.space_group_name_H-M   'P 1'
#
loop_
_entity.id
_entity.type
_entity.pdbx_description
1 polymer ?
#
loop_
_entity_poly.entity_id
_entity_poly.type
_entity_poly.pdbx_seq_one_letter_code
_entity_poly.pdbx_strand_id
1 'polypeptide(L)'
;MAYSRVCGKKASACNCPVVIECNCVKDKKIPSIQRKFIYDQRTTRIAFIGSLDNKETEKLQKIKKRKQQDLLQETVSVDNDTCKMKTTRKSLSERRDEIDLSSSPSASQMMSKLTSTALVSDRFGVSDRATAVIASSTLHDHGMISEKDTSLVNYKKKIRREEKTRQAIGQIMDRLIVTKGMYFDGRKDNTIFQEKIGTEIYRRIRKEEHISVIRKPGGQYVGHVTPASGTGSDIAKCILKYLEDNNVDINELEVIFVIV
;
A
#
# COMPACT_ATOMS: atom_id res chain seq x y z
N MET A 1 -24.99 -7.16 13.49
CA MET A 1 -24.64 -8.60 13.48
C MET A 1 -24.82 -9.11 14.89
N ALA A 2 -25.82 -9.97 15.11
CA ALA A 2 -25.96 -10.70 16.36
C ALA A 2 -25.26 -12.05 16.22
N TYR A 3 -24.47 -12.42 17.22
CA TYR A 3 -23.83 -13.72 17.30
C TYR A 3 -24.55 -14.51 18.38
N SER A 4 -25.28 -15.56 17.99
CA SER A 4 -25.93 -16.45 18.94
C SER A 4 -25.22 -17.80 18.94
N ARG A 5 -25.00 -18.32 20.14
CA ARG A 5 -24.60 -19.70 20.35
C ARG A 5 -25.78 -20.50 20.83
N VAL A 6 -25.92 -21.70 20.26
CA VAL A 6 -26.89 -22.71 20.71
C VAL A 6 -26.45 -23.33 22.05
N CYS A 7 -25.20 -23.13 22.47
CA CYS A 7 -24.54 -23.71 23.65
C CYS A 7 -24.08 -22.61 24.62
N GLY A 8 -24.51 -22.65 25.88
CA GLY A 8 -24.06 -21.74 26.96
C GLY A 8 -22.63 -21.99 27.48
N LYS A 9 -21.83 -22.84 26.82
CA LYS A 9 -20.45 -23.17 27.22
C LYS A 9 -19.40 -22.35 26.42
N LYS A 10 -18.19 -22.27 26.96
CA LYS A 10 -17.04 -21.56 26.35
C LYS A 10 -16.68 -22.14 24.97
N ALA A 11 -16.14 -21.26 24.10
CA ALA A 11 -15.85 -21.51 22.68
C ALA A 11 -14.95 -22.69 22.40
N SER A 12 -13.93 -22.81 23.24
CA SER A 12 -12.89 -23.81 23.18
C SER A 12 -13.36 -25.18 23.62
N ALA A 13 -14.51 -25.28 24.30
CA ALA A 13 -14.98 -26.51 24.94
C ALA A 13 -16.21 -27.14 24.24
N CYS A 14 -16.85 -26.47 23.27
CA CYS A 14 -17.97 -27.05 22.52
C CYS A 14 -17.82 -26.90 20.99
N ASN A 15 -18.25 -27.93 20.25
CA ASN A 15 -18.31 -27.92 18.78
C ASN A 15 -19.62 -27.35 18.24
N CYS A 16 -20.34 -26.57 19.05
CA CYS A 16 -21.64 -26.07 18.67
C CYS A 16 -21.54 -25.04 17.54
N PRO A 17 -22.48 -25.07 16.58
CA PRO A 17 -22.49 -24.12 15.47
C PRO A 17 -22.70 -22.70 15.99
N VAL A 18 -21.92 -21.77 15.44
CA VAL A 18 -22.10 -20.33 15.65
C VAL A 18 -22.98 -19.79 14.53
N VAL A 19 -24.16 -19.30 14.88
CA VAL A 19 -25.07 -18.67 13.93
C VAL A 19 -24.76 -17.18 13.88
N ILE A 20 -24.56 -16.68 12.66
CA ILE A 20 -24.39 -15.24 12.40
C ILE A 20 -25.52 -14.82 11.48
N GLU A 21 -26.39 -13.98 11.99
CA GLU A 21 -27.40 -13.31 11.18
C GLU A 21 -26.81 -12.02 10.62
N CYS A 22 -26.58 -12.01 9.30
CA CYS A 22 -26.28 -10.79 8.54
C CYS A 22 -27.16 -10.70 7.28
N ASN A 23 -27.67 -9.49 7.03
CA ASN A 23 -28.37 -9.08 5.82
C ASN A 23 -27.43 -8.75 4.65
N CYS A 24 -26.14 -9.11 4.77
CA CYS A 24 -25.10 -8.88 3.76
C CYS A 24 -25.40 -9.66 2.46
N VAL A 25 -25.03 -9.13 1.30
CA VAL A 25 -25.03 -9.86 0.01
C VAL A 25 -24.12 -11.10 0.11
N LYS A 26 -24.44 -12.21 -0.58
CA LYS A 26 -23.76 -13.52 -0.43
C LYS A 26 -22.23 -13.44 -0.47
N ASP A 27 -21.67 -12.67 -1.41
CA ASP A 27 -20.22 -12.54 -1.59
C ASP A 27 -19.50 -11.78 -0.46
N LYS A 28 -20.27 -11.08 0.38
CA LYS A 28 -19.79 -10.36 1.57
C LYS A 28 -20.13 -11.09 2.87
N LYS A 29 -20.74 -12.27 2.82
CA LYS A 29 -21.05 -13.08 4.00
C LYS A 29 -19.80 -13.84 4.46
N ILE A 30 -19.61 -13.89 5.78
CA ILE A 30 -18.55 -14.71 6.39
C ILE A 30 -18.83 -16.19 6.09
N PRO A 31 -17.89 -16.92 5.46
CA PRO A 31 -17.99 -18.35 5.21
C PRO A 31 -18.25 -19.12 6.51
N SER A 32 -19.10 -20.14 6.46
CA SER A 32 -19.54 -20.90 7.64
C SER A 32 -18.38 -21.44 8.49
N ILE A 33 -17.28 -21.85 7.83
CA ILE A 33 -16.09 -22.39 8.49
C ILE A 33 -15.31 -21.34 9.30
N GLN A 34 -15.35 -20.07 8.88
CA GLN A 34 -14.65 -18.97 9.54
C GLN A 34 -15.47 -18.36 10.69
N ARG A 35 -16.78 -18.64 10.78
CA ARG A 35 -17.66 -18.05 11.80
C ARG A 35 -17.22 -18.38 13.22
N LYS A 36 -16.77 -19.62 13.45
CA LYS A 36 -16.28 -20.07 14.77
C LYS A 36 -14.99 -19.34 15.17
N PHE A 37 -14.07 -19.18 14.21
CA PHE A 37 -12.84 -18.42 14.38
C PHE A 37 -13.14 -16.94 14.67
N ILE A 38 -13.97 -16.28 13.86
CA ILE A 38 -14.34 -14.87 14.06
C ILE A 38 -15.03 -14.65 15.41
N TYR A 39 -15.90 -15.58 15.84
CA TYR A 39 -16.52 -15.52 17.16
C TYR A 39 -15.48 -15.64 18.28
N ASP A 40 -14.56 -16.60 18.17
CA ASP A 40 -13.49 -16.79 19.15
C ASP A 40 -12.59 -15.55 19.25
N GLN A 41 -12.20 -14.95 18.13
CA GLN A 41 -11.40 -13.70 18.10
C GLN A 41 -12.10 -12.50 18.78
N ARG A 42 -13.44 -12.49 18.79
CA ARG A 42 -14.26 -11.44 19.44
C ARG A 42 -14.61 -11.74 20.89
N THR A 43 -14.30 -12.94 21.41
CA THR A 43 -14.67 -13.35 22.76
C THR A 43 -13.47 -13.79 23.58
N THR A 44 -12.93 -14.97 23.27
CA THR A 44 -11.94 -15.65 24.11
C THR A 44 -10.51 -15.60 23.57
N ARG A 45 -10.31 -15.35 22.26
CA ARG A 45 -9.01 -15.27 21.56
C ARG A 45 -8.08 -16.44 21.89
N ILE A 46 -8.58 -17.67 21.80
CA ILE A 46 -7.83 -18.89 22.12
C ILE A 46 -7.32 -19.58 20.82
N ALA A 47 -8.01 -19.39 19.70
CA ALA A 47 -7.65 -20.00 18.42
C ALA A 47 -6.54 -19.20 17.71
N PHE A 48 -5.53 -19.91 17.22
CA PHE A 48 -4.45 -19.37 16.40
C PHE A 48 -4.78 -19.48 14.90
N ILE A 49 -4.30 -18.52 14.09
CA ILE A 49 -4.37 -18.52 12.62
C ILE A 49 -3.43 -19.61 12.10
N GLY A 50 -3.85 -20.86 12.16
CA GLY A 50 -3.11 -21.99 11.62
C GLY A 50 -4.05 -22.95 10.89
N SER A 51 -3.47 -23.70 9.96
CA SER A 51 -3.96 -24.89 9.19
C SER A 51 -5.35 -24.88 8.54
N LEU A 52 -6.32 -24.07 8.99
CA LEU A 52 -7.63 -23.86 8.37
C LEU A 52 -7.50 -23.10 7.04
N ASP A 53 -6.55 -22.16 6.95
CA ASP A 53 -6.41 -21.26 5.81
C ASP A 53 -5.76 -21.90 4.59
N ASN A 54 -4.93 -22.94 4.73
CA ASN A 54 -4.23 -23.54 3.58
C ASN A 54 -5.21 -24.17 2.59
N LYS A 55 -6.18 -24.96 3.09
CA LYS A 55 -7.17 -25.64 2.25
C LYS A 55 -8.12 -24.68 1.56
N GLU A 56 -8.54 -23.61 2.23
CA GLU A 56 -9.42 -22.60 1.63
C GLU A 56 -8.64 -21.66 0.69
N THR A 57 -7.39 -21.30 1.02
CA THR A 57 -6.52 -20.52 0.12
C THR A 57 -6.28 -21.28 -1.18
N GLU A 58 -6.00 -22.58 -1.12
CA GLU A 58 -5.89 -23.42 -2.32
C GLU A 58 -7.18 -23.47 -3.13
N LYS A 59 -8.35 -23.61 -2.48
CA LYS A 59 -9.65 -23.58 -3.17
C LYS A 59 -9.92 -22.23 -3.83
N LEU A 60 -9.68 -21.12 -3.14
CA LEU A 60 -9.85 -19.77 -3.68
C LEU A 60 -8.89 -19.50 -4.83
N GLN A 61 -7.65 -19.96 -4.75
CA GLN A 61 -6.69 -19.89 -5.86
C GLN A 61 -7.15 -20.71 -7.06
N LYS A 62 -7.69 -21.92 -6.86
CA LYS A 62 -8.26 -22.74 -7.95
C LYS A 62 -9.48 -22.06 -8.61
N ILE A 63 -10.36 -21.44 -7.83
CA ILE A 63 -11.52 -20.70 -8.35
C ILE A 63 -11.08 -19.47 -9.15
N LYS A 64 -10.10 -18.70 -8.64
CA LYS A 64 -9.54 -17.54 -9.36
C LYS A 64 -8.90 -17.94 -10.69
N LYS A 65 -8.11 -19.03 -10.70
CA LYS A 65 -7.49 -19.57 -11.93
C LYS A 65 -8.54 -19.94 -12.98
N ARG A 66 -9.62 -20.62 -12.59
CA ARG A 66 -10.74 -20.97 -13.51
C ARG A 66 -11.39 -19.73 -14.11
N LYS A 67 -11.78 -18.76 -13.27
CA LYS A 67 -12.40 -17.50 -13.75
C LYS A 67 -11.51 -16.71 -14.70
N GLN A 68 -10.19 -16.71 -14.46
CA GLN A 68 -9.23 -16.01 -15.31
C GLN A 68 -9.06 -16.71 -16.67
N GLN A 69 -9.21 -18.04 -16.69
CA GLN A 69 -9.14 -18.84 -17.91
C GLN A 69 -10.41 -18.69 -18.77
N ASP A 70 -11.58 -18.61 -18.13
CA ASP A 70 -12.86 -18.33 -18.80
C ASP A 70 -12.85 -16.91 -19.43
N LEU A 71 -12.32 -15.91 -18.71
CA LEU A 71 -12.18 -14.54 -19.21
C LEU A 71 -11.23 -14.44 -20.42
N LEU A 72 -10.16 -15.25 -20.43
CA LEU A 72 -9.21 -15.32 -21.55
C LEU A 72 -9.82 -16.04 -22.76
N GLN A 73 -10.65 -17.06 -22.56
CA GLN A 73 -11.38 -17.71 -23.65
C GLN A 73 -12.42 -16.78 -24.29
N GLU A 74 -13.07 -15.94 -23.49
CA GLU A 74 -14.04 -14.95 -23.97
C GLU A 74 -13.36 -13.89 -24.89
N THR A 75 -12.11 -13.50 -24.59
CA THR A 75 -11.34 -12.54 -25.41
C THR A 75 -10.77 -13.09 -26.73
N VAL A 76 -10.79 -14.40 -26.96
CA VAL A 76 -10.22 -15.02 -28.18
C VAL A 76 -11.28 -15.21 -29.29
N SER A 77 -12.56 -14.92 -28.99
CA SER A 77 -13.69 -15.18 -29.89
C SER A 77 -14.25 -13.97 -30.65
N VAL A 78 -13.63 -12.79 -30.55
CA VAL A 78 -14.05 -11.59 -31.29
C VAL A 78 -12.92 -11.14 -32.22
N ASP A 79 -13.26 -11.09 -33.51
CA ASP A 79 -12.39 -11.14 -34.68
C ASP A 79 -11.30 -10.07 -34.82
N ASN A 80 -10.26 -10.54 -35.52
CA ASN A 80 -9.43 -9.87 -36.51
C ASN A 80 -9.97 -8.53 -37.03
N ASP A 81 -9.17 -7.47 -36.88
CA ASP A 81 -8.93 -6.56 -37.99
C ASP A 81 -7.61 -5.79 -37.87
N THR A 82 -7.00 -5.59 -39.02
CA THR A 82 -5.63 -5.11 -39.25
C THR A 82 -5.50 -3.59 -39.05
N CYS A 83 -4.42 -3.11 -38.43
CA CYS A 83 -3.69 -1.96 -38.98
C CYS A 83 -2.23 -1.90 -38.56
N LYS A 84 -1.34 -1.93 -39.56
CA LYS A 84 0.11 -1.78 -39.48
C LYS A 84 0.47 -0.32 -39.16
N MET A 85 1.50 -0.10 -38.35
CA MET A 85 2.47 0.98 -38.60
C MET A 85 3.85 0.61 -38.05
N LYS A 86 4.89 0.87 -38.86
CA LYS A 86 6.30 0.58 -38.63
C LYS A 86 7.03 1.79 -38.03
N THR A 87 8.20 1.48 -37.43
CA THR A 87 9.44 2.31 -37.29
C THR A 87 9.35 3.47 -36.28
N THR A 88 10.31 3.73 -35.38
CA THR A 88 11.77 3.82 -35.59
C THR A 88 12.49 3.79 -34.23
N ARG A 89 13.60 3.04 -34.16
CA ARG A 89 14.58 3.10 -33.06
C ARG A 89 15.32 4.44 -33.09
N LYS A 90 15.40 5.16 -31.96
CA LYS A 90 16.45 6.15 -31.72
C LYS A 90 17.05 5.94 -30.33
N SER A 91 18.37 5.82 -30.33
CA SER A 91 19.29 5.63 -29.20
C SER A 91 19.12 6.72 -28.14
N LEU A 92 19.01 6.29 -26.88
CA LEU A 92 19.05 7.15 -25.69
C LEU A 92 20.52 7.40 -25.32
N SER A 93 20.98 8.64 -25.46
CA SER A 93 22.20 9.11 -24.80
C SER A 93 21.85 9.58 -23.39
N GLU A 94 22.54 9.01 -22.41
CA GLU A 94 22.47 9.37 -21.00
C GLU A 94 22.93 10.82 -20.78
N ARG A 95 22.14 11.63 -20.08
CA ARG A 95 22.63 12.77 -19.30
C ARG A 95 21.95 12.77 -17.95
N ARG A 96 22.77 12.65 -16.92
CA ARG A 96 22.44 12.90 -15.52
C ARG A 96 22.58 14.40 -15.32
N ASP A 97 21.48 15.08 -15.01
CA ASP A 97 21.54 16.42 -14.44
C ASP A 97 21.03 16.32 -13.00
N GLU A 98 21.99 16.40 -12.07
CA GLU A 98 21.71 16.62 -10.66
C GLU A 98 21.09 18.02 -10.49
N ILE A 99 19.96 18.10 -9.80
CA ILE A 99 19.31 19.38 -9.49
C ILE A 99 19.90 19.86 -8.17
N ASP A 100 20.88 20.76 -8.27
CA ASP A 100 21.43 21.55 -7.17
C ASP A 100 20.33 22.42 -6.56
N LEU A 101 20.05 22.14 -5.28
CA LEU A 101 19.08 22.84 -4.46
C LEU A 101 19.77 23.96 -3.68
N SER A 102 20.49 24.85 -4.37
CA SER A 102 21.00 26.08 -3.76
C SER A 102 21.09 27.22 -4.77
N SER A 103 20.22 28.21 -4.65
CA SER A 103 20.48 29.54 -5.23
C SER A 103 19.93 30.63 -4.32
N SER A 104 20.85 31.53 -3.99
CA SER A 104 20.74 32.74 -3.19
C SER A 104 19.77 33.78 -3.79
N PRO A 105 19.30 34.76 -3.00
CA PRO A 105 18.17 35.59 -3.38
C PRO A 105 18.63 36.70 -4.32
N SER A 106 18.31 36.59 -5.60
CA SER A 106 18.38 37.70 -6.55
C SER A 106 17.03 37.89 -7.25
N ALA A 107 16.52 39.13 -7.16
CA ALA A 107 15.54 39.82 -8.02
C ALA A 107 14.39 39.03 -8.70
N SER A 108 13.92 37.91 -8.15
CA SER A 108 12.84 37.06 -8.71
C SER A 108 11.67 36.93 -7.72
N GLN A 109 11.21 38.05 -7.16
CA GLN A 109 10.14 38.06 -6.15
C GLN A 109 8.74 37.71 -6.71
N MET A 110 8.57 37.50 -8.02
CA MET A 110 7.26 37.14 -8.63
C MET A 110 7.09 35.67 -9.04
N MET A 111 8.00 34.78 -8.65
CA MET A 111 7.94 33.35 -8.99
C MET A 111 7.54 32.49 -7.79
N SER A 112 6.36 32.72 -7.22
CA SER A 112 5.80 31.81 -6.21
C SER A 112 5.46 30.46 -6.86
N LYS A 113 6.14 29.38 -6.45
CA LYS A 113 5.82 28.00 -6.84
C LYS A 113 4.51 27.57 -6.16
N LEU A 114 3.48 27.24 -6.94
CA LEU A 114 2.15 26.86 -6.44
C LEU A 114 1.88 25.35 -6.52
N THR A 115 2.94 24.56 -6.58
CA THR A 115 2.88 23.12 -6.82
C THR A 115 1.98 22.39 -5.82
N SER A 116 2.08 22.70 -4.53
CA SER A 116 1.24 22.08 -3.49
C SER A 116 -0.25 22.37 -3.69
N THR A 117 -0.61 23.65 -3.88
CA THR A 117 -1.99 24.08 -4.11
C THR A 117 -2.58 23.44 -5.37
N ALA A 118 -1.77 23.31 -6.43
CA ALA A 118 -2.17 22.65 -7.67
C ALA A 118 -2.42 21.15 -7.46
N LEU A 119 -1.51 20.43 -6.78
CA LEU A 119 -1.66 19.01 -6.49
C LEU A 119 -2.90 18.72 -5.63
N VAL A 120 -3.15 19.54 -4.61
CA VAL A 120 -4.35 19.42 -3.76
C VAL A 120 -5.61 19.65 -4.59
N SER A 121 -5.60 20.65 -5.48
CA SER A 121 -6.73 20.93 -6.35
C SER A 121 -7.08 19.75 -7.26
N ASP A 122 -6.07 19.12 -7.86
CA ASP A 122 -6.25 17.95 -8.71
C ASP A 122 -6.83 16.76 -7.93
N ARG A 123 -6.36 16.55 -6.69
CA ARG A 123 -6.90 15.50 -5.80
C ARG A 123 -8.39 15.66 -5.54
N PHE A 124 -8.88 16.89 -5.46
CA PHE A 124 -10.28 17.21 -5.23
C PHE A 124 -11.06 17.53 -6.52
N GLY A 125 -10.44 17.41 -7.70
CA GLY A 125 -11.07 17.70 -8.98
C GLY A 125 -11.45 19.18 -9.17
N VAL A 126 -10.76 20.09 -8.48
CA VAL A 126 -11.01 21.54 -8.55
C VAL A 126 -10.34 22.11 -9.79
N SER A 127 -11.10 22.88 -10.59
CA SER A 127 -10.54 23.51 -11.79
C SER A 127 -9.47 24.57 -11.45
N ASP A 128 -8.44 24.70 -12.29
CA ASP A 128 -7.38 25.73 -12.14
C ASP A 128 -7.96 27.15 -11.91
N ARG A 129 -9.12 27.45 -12.50
CA ARG A 129 -9.80 28.75 -12.32
C ARG A 129 -10.38 28.89 -10.93
N ALA A 130 -11.07 27.86 -10.43
CA ALA A 130 -11.61 27.85 -9.07
C ALA A 130 -10.48 27.89 -8.03
N THR A 131 -9.42 27.12 -8.23
CA THR A 131 -8.21 27.16 -7.39
C THR A 131 -7.61 28.55 -7.31
N ALA A 132 -7.48 29.23 -8.46
CA ALA A 132 -6.93 30.58 -8.50
C ALA A 132 -7.79 31.58 -7.71
N VAL A 133 -9.13 31.51 -7.86
CA VAL A 133 -10.06 32.37 -7.12
C VAL A 133 -9.98 32.09 -5.61
N ILE A 134 -10.03 30.82 -5.21
CA ILE A 134 -9.94 30.42 -3.80
C ILE A 134 -8.63 30.92 -3.19
N ALA A 135 -7.49 30.63 -3.85
CA ALA A 135 -6.18 31.05 -3.37
C ALA A 135 -6.04 32.58 -3.29
N SER A 136 -6.65 33.32 -4.22
CA SER A 136 -6.68 34.79 -4.17
C SER A 136 -7.58 35.32 -3.06
N SER A 137 -8.76 34.73 -2.83
CA SER A 137 -9.62 35.12 -1.70
C SER A 137 -8.95 34.87 -0.36
N THR A 138 -8.29 33.71 -0.19
CA THR A 138 -7.57 33.42 1.06
C THR A 138 -6.42 34.40 1.28
N LEU A 139 -5.68 34.77 0.23
CA LEU A 139 -4.60 35.75 0.37
C LEU A 139 -5.11 37.16 0.68
N HIS A 140 -6.30 37.51 0.17
CA HIS A 140 -6.97 38.76 0.52
C HIS A 140 -7.39 38.78 2.01
N ASP A 141 -7.99 37.69 2.50
CA ASP A 141 -8.38 37.56 3.91
C ASP A 141 -7.19 37.64 4.88
N HIS A 142 -6.02 37.17 4.43
CA HIS A 142 -4.77 37.26 5.19
C HIS A 142 -4.04 38.61 4.99
N GLY A 143 -4.63 39.58 4.29
CA GLY A 143 -4.05 40.90 4.04
C GLY A 143 -2.80 40.88 3.14
N MET A 144 -2.53 39.77 2.45
CA MET A 144 -1.40 39.61 1.54
C MET A 144 -1.70 40.19 0.15
N ILE A 145 -2.98 40.36 -0.17
CA ILE A 145 -3.45 41.05 -1.37
C ILE A 145 -4.35 42.19 -0.90
N SER A 146 -4.13 43.37 -1.46
CA SER A 146 -4.96 44.55 -1.26
C SER A 146 -5.38 45.09 -2.63
N GLU A 147 -6.39 45.97 -2.67
CA GLU A 147 -6.80 46.65 -3.90
C GLU A 147 -5.66 47.44 -4.56
N LYS A 148 -4.67 47.87 -3.77
CA LYS A 148 -3.49 48.60 -4.25
C LYS A 148 -2.36 47.66 -4.70
N ASP A 149 -2.23 46.51 -4.06
CA ASP A 149 -1.12 45.56 -4.27
C ASP A 149 -1.64 44.20 -4.77
N THR A 150 -1.76 44.09 -6.09
CA THR A 150 -2.24 42.88 -6.79
C THR A 150 -1.11 41.94 -7.24
N SER A 151 0.11 42.15 -6.75
CA SER A 151 1.31 41.41 -7.19
C SER A 151 1.18 39.89 -6.99
N LEU A 152 0.57 39.49 -5.87
CA LEU A 152 0.38 38.09 -5.48
C LEU A 152 -0.92 37.45 -5.98
N VAL A 153 -1.72 38.17 -6.79
CA VAL A 153 -2.96 37.60 -7.34
C VAL A 153 -2.66 36.34 -8.14
N ASN A 154 -3.38 35.27 -7.80
CA ASN A 154 -3.28 33.98 -8.45
C ASN A 154 -4.16 33.98 -9.70
N TYR A 155 -3.54 33.79 -10.85
CA TYR A 155 -4.25 33.64 -12.12
C TYR A 155 -4.28 32.17 -12.53
N LYS A 156 -5.29 31.78 -13.31
CA LYS A 156 -5.33 30.45 -13.96
C LYS A 156 -4.00 30.09 -14.63
N LYS A 157 -3.37 31.06 -15.31
CA LYS A 157 -2.06 30.86 -15.96
C LYS A 157 -0.94 30.55 -14.97
N LYS A 158 -0.98 31.08 -13.74
CA LYS A 158 0.00 30.77 -12.68
C LYS A 158 -0.13 29.31 -12.23
N ILE A 159 -1.36 28.83 -11.98
CA ILE A 159 -1.62 27.40 -11.64
C ILE A 159 -1.28 26.47 -12.81
N ARG A 160 -1.62 26.87 -14.04
CA ARG A 160 -1.33 26.07 -15.23
C ARG A 160 0.17 25.92 -15.51
N ARG A 161 1.02 26.87 -15.10
CA ARG A 161 2.49 26.72 -15.25
C ARG A 161 3.03 25.53 -14.46
N GLU A 162 2.38 25.17 -13.36
CA GLU A 162 2.73 23.99 -12.58
C GLU A 162 2.32 22.67 -13.27
N GLU A 163 1.60 22.70 -14.39
CA GLU A 163 1.17 21.50 -15.13
C GLU A 163 2.34 20.60 -15.51
N LYS A 164 3.49 21.16 -15.94
CA LYS A 164 4.69 20.36 -16.23
C LYS A 164 5.23 19.67 -14.98
N THR A 165 5.32 20.39 -13.87
CA THR A 165 5.78 19.85 -12.57
C THR A 165 4.81 18.77 -12.08
N ARG A 166 3.49 19.01 -12.21
CA ARG A 166 2.44 18.05 -11.86
C ARG A 166 2.50 16.80 -12.71
N GLN A 167 2.68 16.93 -14.02
CA GLN A 167 2.84 15.80 -14.93
C GLN A 167 4.11 15.00 -14.62
N ALA A 168 5.22 15.67 -14.32
CA ALA A 168 6.45 15.00 -13.91
C ALA A 168 6.26 14.24 -12.59
N ILE A 169 5.61 14.85 -11.59
CA ILE A 169 5.27 14.19 -10.32
C ILE A 169 4.31 13.02 -10.55
N GLY A 170 3.29 13.19 -11.39
CA GLY A 170 2.36 12.14 -11.78
C GLY A 170 3.09 10.97 -12.45
N GLN A 171 3.99 11.23 -13.39
CA GLN A 171 4.80 10.20 -14.03
C GLN A 171 5.76 9.49 -13.06
N ILE A 172 6.34 10.22 -12.09
CA ILE A 172 7.16 9.61 -11.02
C ILE A 172 6.29 8.70 -10.15
N MET A 173 5.10 9.16 -9.76
CA MET A 173 4.17 8.39 -8.94
C MET A 173 3.65 7.17 -9.70
N ASP A 174 3.31 7.30 -10.98
CA ASP A 174 2.88 6.19 -11.83
C ASP A 174 4.03 5.19 -12.02
N ARG A 175 5.26 5.66 -12.24
CA ARG A 175 6.44 4.79 -12.22
C ARG A 175 6.56 4.06 -10.89
N LEU A 176 6.44 4.75 -9.74
CA LEU A 176 6.48 4.13 -8.41
C LEU A 176 5.33 3.13 -8.17
N ILE A 177 4.14 3.38 -8.73
CA ILE A 177 3.02 2.44 -8.67
C ILE A 177 3.30 1.19 -9.52
N VAL A 178 3.99 1.37 -10.66
CA VAL A 178 4.43 0.29 -11.55
C VAL A 178 5.65 -0.45 -10.99
N THR A 179 6.53 0.23 -10.24
CA THR A 179 7.72 -0.39 -9.65
C THR A 179 7.31 -1.54 -8.75
N LYS A 180 7.84 -2.72 -9.03
CA LYS A 180 7.63 -3.92 -8.21
C LYS A 180 8.47 -3.73 -6.94
N GLY A 181 7.77 -3.49 -5.85
CA GLY A 181 8.36 -3.18 -4.55
C GLY A 181 7.89 -4.15 -3.48
N MET A 182 8.77 -4.45 -2.52
CA MET A 182 8.37 -5.08 -1.27
C MET A 182 8.09 -4.00 -0.25
N TYR A 183 7.00 -4.16 0.47
CA TYR A 183 6.65 -3.32 1.59
C TYR A 183 6.67 -4.17 2.84
N PHE A 184 7.11 -3.62 3.95
CA PHE A 184 7.04 -4.32 5.21
C PHE A 184 6.49 -3.46 6.33
N ASP A 185 5.77 -4.12 7.22
CA ASP A 185 5.29 -3.56 8.47
C ASP A 185 5.92 -4.35 9.62
N GLY A 186 6.48 -3.63 10.60
CA GLY A 186 7.23 -4.19 11.71
C GLY A 186 6.55 -3.88 13.03
N ARG A 187 6.40 -4.91 13.88
CA ARG A 187 6.03 -4.76 15.30
C ARG A 187 7.15 -5.24 16.19
N LYS A 188 7.37 -4.50 17.28
CA LYS A 188 8.25 -4.93 18.38
C LYS A 188 7.39 -5.51 19.48
N ASP A 189 7.46 -6.83 19.65
CA ASP A 189 6.70 -7.56 20.66
C ASP A 189 7.64 -8.15 21.72
N ASN A 190 7.11 -8.32 22.93
CA ASN A 190 7.80 -8.97 24.03
C ASN A 190 7.64 -10.50 23.88
N THR A 191 8.65 -11.18 23.35
CA THR A 191 8.69 -12.63 23.25
C THR A 191 9.24 -13.24 24.53
N ILE A 192 8.56 -14.27 25.02
CA ILE A 192 8.96 -15.02 26.20
C ILE A 192 9.76 -16.22 25.74
N PHE A 193 10.99 -16.37 26.24
CA PHE A 193 11.84 -17.53 25.96
C PHE A 193 12.33 -18.17 27.26
N GLN A 194 12.66 -19.45 27.18
CA GLN A 194 13.21 -20.22 28.29
C GLN A 194 14.73 -20.31 28.13
N GLU A 195 15.47 -19.89 29.14
CA GLU A 195 16.92 -19.96 29.18
C GLU A 195 17.35 -20.95 30.25
N LYS A 196 18.16 -21.94 29.87
CA LYS A 196 18.71 -22.90 30.81
C LYS A 196 20.08 -22.40 31.29
N ILE A 197 20.17 -22.05 32.57
CA ILE A 197 21.43 -21.65 33.22
C ILE A 197 21.77 -22.76 34.21
N GLY A 198 22.78 -23.57 33.87
CA GLY A 198 23.10 -24.78 34.62
C GLY A 198 22.00 -25.84 34.51
N THR A 199 21.41 -26.24 35.63
CA THR A 199 20.30 -27.20 35.72
C THR A 199 18.91 -26.57 35.70
N GLU A 200 18.81 -25.27 36.00
CA GLU A 200 17.52 -24.58 36.14
C GLU A 200 17.10 -23.86 34.85
N ILE A 201 15.79 -23.80 34.61
CA ILE A 201 15.19 -23.14 33.44
C ILE A 201 14.50 -21.87 33.90
N TYR A 202 15.01 -20.73 33.46
CA TYR A 202 14.48 -19.41 33.77
C TYR A 202 13.64 -18.88 32.61
N ARG A 203 12.51 -18.26 32.93
CA ARG A 203 11.67 -17.57 31.94
C ARG A 203 12.15 -16.14 31.82
N ARG A 204 12.61 -15.75 30.62
CA ARG A 204 13.00 -14.37 30.31
C ARG A 204 12.14 -13.79 29.21
N ILE A 205 12.12 -12.45 29.15
CA ILE A 205 11.41 -11.68 28.13
C ILE A 205 12.47 -10.97 27.29
N ARG A 206 12.42 -11.15 25.96
CA ARG A 206 13.20 -10.39 24.99
C ARG A 206 12.26 -9.60 24.10
N LYS A 207 12.70 -8.42 23.65
CA LYS A 207 12.00 -7.67 22.61
C LYS A 207 12.47 -8.20 21.27
N GLU A 208 11.56 -8.79 20.52
CA GLU A 208 11.81 -9.27 19.17
C GLU A 208 11.03 -8.44 18.17
N GLU A 209 11.57 -8.37 16.96
CA GLU A 209 10.94 -7.67 15.86
C GLU A 209 10.28 -8.70 14.95
N HIS A 210 9.00 -8.51 14.67
CA HIS A 210 8.25 -9.35 13.74
C HIS A 210 7.81 -8.50 12.57
N ILE A 211 8.23 -8.91 11.39
CA ILE A 211 8.05 -8.15 10.17
C ILE A 211 7.18 -8.94 9.20
N SER A 212 6.13 -8.32 8.69
CA SER A 212 5.29 -8.86 7.63
C SER A 212 5.68 -8.23 6.30
N VAL A 213 5.92 -9.05 5.28
CA VAL A 213 6.35 -8.60 3.94
C VAL A 213 5.19 -8.75 2.95
N ILE A 214 4.95 -7.70 2.18
CA ILE A 214 3.83 -7.56 1.25
C ILE A 214 4.36 -7.06 -0.11
N ARG A 215 3.86 -7.61 -1.21
CA ARG A 215 4.21 -7.21 -2.57
C ARG A 215 3.34 -6.06 -3.09
N LYS A 216 3.95 -5.13 -3.81
CA LYS A 216 3.30 -4.09 -4.61
C LYS A 216 3.75 -4.21 -6.07
N PRO A 217 2.86 -3.98 -7.06
CA PRO A 217 1.42 -3.73 -6.92
C PRO A 217 0.62 -4.97 -6.51
N GLY A 218 -0.57 -4.78 -5.95
CA GLY A 218 -1.51 -5.86 -5.62
C GLY A 218 -1.65 -6.21 -4.14
N GLY A 219 -0.73 -5.79 -3.27
CA GLY A 219 -0.85 -5.98 -1.82
C GLY A 219 -0.83 -7.46 -1.39
N GLN A 220 -0.15 -8.31 -2.17
CA GLN A 220 -0.10 -9.75 -1.90
C GLN A 220 0.82 -10.02 -0.71
N TYR A 221 0.30 -10.69 0.32
CA TYR A 221 1.12 -11.16 1.44
C TYR A 221 2.16 -12.17 0.94
N VAL A 222 3.43 -11.91 1.27
CA VAL A 222 4.57 -12.75 0.89
C VAL A 222 4.94 -13.66 2.04
N GLY A 223 5.07 -13.12 3.25
CA GLY A 223 5.49 -13.89 4.42
C GLY A 223 5.76 -13.04 5.65
N HIS A 224 6.31 -13.68 6.68
CA HIS A 224 6.77 -13.04 7.89
C HIS A 224 8.22 -13.43 8.19
N VAL A 225 8.99 -12.50 8.73
CA VAL A 225 10.38 -12.70 9.13
C VAL A 225 10.63 -12.10 10.51
N THR A 226 11.54 -12.72 11.26
CA THR A 226 12.01 -12.22 12.56
C THR A 226 13.50 -11.91 12.41
N PRO A 227 13.87 -10.66 12.10
CA PRO A 227 15.28 -10.29 11.97
C PRO A 227 15.97 -10.34 13.34
N ALA A 228 17.29 -10.53 13.31
CA ALA A 228 18.10 -10.56 14.53
C ALA A 228 18.15 -9.20 15.25
N SER A 229 17.98 -8.10 14.51
CA SER A 229 17.88 -6.75 15.06
C SER A 229 16.95 -5.87 14.22
N GLY A 230 16.48 -4.78 14.84
CA GLY A 230 15.64 -3.76 14.20
C GLY A 230 16.37 -2.74 13.33
N THR A 231 17.67 -2.95 13.11
CA THR A 231 18.45 -2.07 12.23
C THR A 231 18.01 -2.31 10.79
N GLY A 232 17.82 -1.25 10.01
CA GLY A 232 17.39 -1.36 8.61
C GLY A 232 18.23 -2.30 7.75
N SER A 233 19.54 -2.40 8.03
CA SER A 233 20.45 -3.35 7.36
C SER A 233 20.13 -4.81 7.66
N ASP A 234 19.86 -5.16 8.92
CA ASP A 234 19.53 -6.54 9.31
C ASP A 234 18.15 -6.94 8.80
N ILE A 235 17.20 -6.01 8.83
CA ILE A 235 15.87 -6.19 8.25
C ILE A 235 15.98 -6.46 6.76
N ALA A 236 16.70 -5.62 6.01
CA ALA A 236 16.86 -5.78 4.57
C ALA A 236 17.52 -7.11 4.20
N LYS A 237 18.60 -7.49 4.90
CA LYS A 237 19.27 -8.79 4.71
C LYS A 237 18.35 -9.97 5.02
N CYS A 238 17.56 -9.88 6.09
CA CYS A 238 16.63 -10.92 6.48
C CYS A 238 15.52 -11.10 5.44
N ILE A 239 14.96 -10.00 4.93
CA ILE A 239 13.95 -10.03 3.86
C ILE A 239 14.54 -10.61 2.58
N LEU A 240 15.72 -10.15 2.14
CA LEU A 240 16.37 -10.66 0.92
C LEU A 240 16.62 -12.17 1.02
N LYS A 241 17.20 -12.63 2.12
CA LYS A 241 17.43 -14.06 2.36
C LYS A 241 16.13 -14.86 2.33
N TYR A 242 15.07 -14.36 2.96
CA TYR A 242 13.77 -15.02 2.94
C TYR A 242 13.21 -15.14 1.51
N LEU A 243 13.37 -14.11 0.67
CA LEU A 243 12.92 -14.15 -0.71
C LEU A 243 13.71 -15.17 -1.54
N GLU A 244 15.02 -15.27 -1.32
CA GLU A 244 15.90 -16.26 -1.96
C GLU A 244 15.48 -17.68 -1.58
N ASP A 245 15.31 -17.94 -0.27
CA ASP A 245 14.94 -19.25 0.27
C ASP A 245 13.56 -19.73 -0.23
N ASN A 246 12.65 -18.80 -0.55
CA ASN A 246 11.29 -19.09 -1.00
C ASN A 246 11.10 -19.01 -2.53
N ASN A 247 12.20 -18.90 -3.31
CA ASN A 247 12.18 -18.76 -4.77
C ASN A 247 11.23 -17.65 -5.26
N VAL A 248 11.16 -16.54 -4.51
CA VAL A 248 10.46 -15.36 -4.97
C VAL A 248 11.35 -14.66 -5.99
N ASP A 249 10.82 -14.28 -7.15
CA ASP A 249 11.60 -13.56 -8.15
C ASP A 249 12.03 -12.17 -7.62
N ILE A 250 13.32 -12.02 -7.35
CA ILE A 250 13.96 -10.78 -6.85
C ILE A 250 14.51 -9.96 -8.02
N ASN A 251 14.60 -10.52 -9.24
CA ASN A 251 15.21 -9.82 -10.38
C ASN A 251 14.42 -8.56 -10.78
N GLU A 252 13.13 -8.51 -10.44
CA GLU A 252 12.28 -7.36 -10.68
C GLU A 252 12.07 -6.48 -9.42
N LEU A 253 12.72 -6.81 -8.30
CA LEU A 253 12.59 -6.03 -7.06
C LEU A 253 13.45 -4.78 -7.14
N GLU A 254 12.81 -3.62 -7.23
CA GLU A 254 13.54 -2.35 -7.32
C GLU A 254 13.79 -1.72 -5.95
N VAL A 255 12.83 -1.85 -5.01
CA VAL A 255 12.90 -1.17 -3.70
C VAL A 255 12.19 -1.97 -2.59
N ILE A 256 12.71 -1.85 -1.36
CA ILE A 256 12.06 -2.30 -0.11
C ILE A 256 11.62 -1.07 0.69
N PHE A 257 10.33 -0.91 0.93
CA PHE A 257 9.74 0.23 1.65
C PHE A 257 9.17 -0.17 3.02
N VAL A 258 9.25 0.75 3.97
CA VAL A 258 8.53 0.67 5.25
C VAL A 258 7.12 1.22 5.07
N ILE A 259 6.11 0.51 5.55
CA ILE A 259 4.75 1.03 5.68
C ILE A 259 4.71 1.87 6.97
N VAL A 260 4.51 3.19 6.85
CA VAL A 260 4.35 4.11 7.99
C VAL A 260 2.86 4.41 8.20
#